data_AF-A0A962J661-F1
#
_entry.id   AF-A0A962J661-F1
#
_cell.length_a   1.000
_cell.length_b   1.000
_cell.length_c   1.000
_cell.angle_alpha   90.00
_cell.angle_beta   90.00
_cell.angle_gamma   90.00
#
_symmetry.space_group_name_H-M   'P 1'
#
loop_
_entity.id
_entity.type
_entity.pdbx_description
1 polymer ?
#
loop_
_entity_poly.entity_id
_entity_poly.type
_entity_poly.pdbx_seq_one_letter_code
_entity_poly.pdbx_strand_id
1 'polypeptide(L)'
;MSNHYEASDFARVFSPKNWEEQIESVRVEACACEEDPLGYRAVFVADSQKPTQGFVVGASFLVERSLDICKSGYSAPMTRQAIALIEGKLGRQLSEAV
;
A
#
# COMPACT_ATOMS: atom_id res chain seq x y z
N MET A 1 -46.70 22.75 16.19
CA MET A 1 -46.07 22.41 14.91
C MET A 1 -44.63 22.06 15.21
N SER A 2 -44.34 20.78 15.38
CA SER A 2 -43.02 20.28 15.78
C SER A 2 -42.23 19.96 14.52
N ASN A 3 -41.16 20.72 14.27
CA ASN A 3 -40.26 20.47 13.15
C ASN A 3 -39.41 19.24 13.49
N HIS A 4 -39.76 18.10 12.91
CA HIS A 4 -38.88 16.94 12.83
C HIS A 4 -37.73 17.29 11.88
N TYR A 5 -36.53 17.45 12.43
CA TYR A 5 -35.31 17.40 11.64
C TYR A 5 -35.07 15.95 11.23
N GLU A 6 -35.48 15.58 10.02
CA GLU A 6 -34.98 14.38 9.36
C GLU A 6 -33.51 14.62 8.99
N ALA A 7 -32.61 14.09 9.82
CA ALA A 7 -31.21 13.94 9.50
C ALA A 7 -31.05 12.81 8.47
N SER A 8 -31.55 13.02 7.26
CA SER A 8 -31.45 12.06 6.16
C SER A 8 -30.26 12.40 5.24
N ASP A 9 -29.32 11.46 5.19
CA ASP A 9 -28.49 11.10 4.03
C ASP A 9 -27.24 11.89 3.63
N PHE A 10 -26.65 12.73 4.50
CA PHE A 10 -25.33 13.32 4.20
C PHE A 10 -24.10 12.54 4.72
N ALA A 11 -24.31 11.38 5.36
CA ALA A 11 -23.23 10.61 6.00
C ALA A 11 -22.66 9.47 5.12
N ARG A 12 -22.56 9.65 3.80
CA ARG A 12 -22.08 8.56 2.92
C ARG A 12 -21.12 8.95 1.79
N VAL A 13 -20.46 10.09 1.88
CA VAL A 13 -19.20 10.30 1.14
C VAL A 13 -18.07 9.81 2.05
N PHE A 14 -17.97 8.48 2.16
CA PHE A 14 -16.97 7.80 2.98
C PHE A 14 -15.57 8.23 2.53
N SER A 15 -14.73 8.54 3.51
CA SER A 15 -13.28 8.72 3.39
C SER A 15 -12.65 7.72 2.41
N PRO A 16 -11.58 8.08 1.69
CA PRO A 16 -10.89 7.15 0.81
C PRO A 16 -10.42 5.96 1.65
N LYS A 17 -11.16 4.83 1.60
CA LYS A 17 -10.79 3.60 2.30
C LYS A 17 -9.32 3.32 2.03
N ASN A 18 -8.59 2.93 3.07
CA ASN A 18 -7.21 2.51 2.91
C ASN A 18 -7.18 1.43 1.82
N TRP A 19 -6.54 1.77 0.72
CA TRP A 19 -6.47 0.92 -0.46
C TRP A 19 -5.78 -0.43 -0.14
N GLU A 20 -4.95 -0.49 0.92
CA GLU A 20 -4.37 -1.74 1.44
C GLU A 20 -5.42 -2.72 1.98
N GLU A 21 -6.61 -2.26 2.38
CA GLU A 21 -7.69 -3.15 2.86
C GLU A 21 -8.19 -4.10 1.78
N GLN A 22 -7.94 -3.78 0.51
CA GLN A 22 -8.33 -4.61 -0.62
C GLN A 22 -7.22 -5.59 -1.01
N ILE A 23 -6.06 -5.57 -0.36
CA ILE A 23 -4.88 -6.33 -0.80
C ILE A 23 -4.82 -7.65 -0.06
N GLU A 24 -4.92 -8.74 -0.82
CA GLU A 24 -4.92 -10.11 -0.30
C GLU A 24 -3.51 -10.66 -0.10
N SER A 25 -2.57 -10.26 -0.96
CA SER A 25 -1.20 -10.75 -0.88
C SER A 25 -0.18 -9.76 -1.43
N VAL A 26 1.06 -9.90 -0.97
CA VAL A 26 2.21 -9.18 -1.50
C VAL A 26 3.35 -10.15 -1.77
N ARG A 27 4.02 -9.95 -2.90
CA ARG A 27 5.22 -10.70 -3.29
C ARG A 27 6.30 -9.73 -3.79
N VAL A 28 7.53 -10.21 -3.84
CA VAL A 28 8.67 -9.42 -4.29
C VAL A 28 9.27 -10.08 -5.53
N GLU A 29 9.46 -9.29 -6.56
CA GLU A 29 10.03 -9.70 -7.84
C GLU A 29 11.34 -8.94 -8.09
N ALA A 30 12.30 -9.59 -8.74
CA ALA A 30 13.47 -8.88 -9.27
C ALA A 30 13.04 -8.04 -10.47
N CYS A 31 13.65 -6.86 -10.65
CA CYS A 31 13.42 -5.99 -11.78
C CYS A 31 14.75 -5.42 -12.29
N ALA A 32 14.73 -4.84 -13.50
CA ALA A 32 15.92 -4.16 -14.00
C ALA A 32 16.29 -2.98 -13.09
N CYS A 33 17.58 -2.67 -12.97
CA CYS A 33 18.03 -1.50 -12.20
C CYS A 33 17.53 -0.16 -12.78
N GLU A 34 17.09 -0.17 -14.04
CA GLU A 34 16.42 0.95 -14.69
C GLU A 34 15.00 1.18 -14.15
N GLU A 35 14.33 0.13 -13.65
CA GLU A 35 13.01 0.23 -13.01
C GLU A 35 13.13 0.63 -11.53
N ASP A 36 14.08 0.04 -10.80
CA ASP A 36 14.35 0.36 -9.40
C ASP A 36 15.84 0.14 -9.09
N PRO A 37 16.53 1.09 -8.45
CA PRO A 37 17.97 0.99 -8.20
C PRO A 37 18.36 -0.15 -7.24
N LEU A 38 17.43 -0.68 -6.46
CA LEU A 38 17.66 -1.85 -5.61
C LEU A 38 17.47 -3.18 -6.36
N GLY A 39 16.99 -3.14 -7.61
CA GLY A 39 16.76 -4.33 -8.45
C GLY A 39 15.57 -5.18 -7.99
N TYR A 40 14.68 -4.62 -7.16
CA TYR A 40 13.49 -5.30 -6.68
C TYR A 40 12.26 -4.40 -6.73
N ARG A 41 11.10 -5.03 -6.88
CA ARG A 41 9.79 -4.37 -6.77
C ARG A 41 8.83 -5.25 -5.97
N ALA A 42 7.95 -4.62 -5.24
CA ALA A 42 6.84 -5.27 -4.58
C ALA A 42 5.62 -5.28 -5.50
N VAL A 43 5.04 -6.46 -5.67
CA VAL A 43 3.81 -6.69 -6.41
C VAL A 43 2.75 -7.10 -5.42
N PHE A 44 1.67 -6.36 -5.43
CA PHE A 44 0.61 -6.52 -4.47
C PHE A 44 -0.71 -6.78 -5.20
N VAL A 45 -1.47 -7.73 -4.70
CA VAL A 45 -2.59 -8.35 -5.42
C VAL A 45 -3.87 -8.14 -4.63
N ALA A 46 -4.86 -7.48 -5.25
CA ALA A 46 -6.13 -7.15 -4.60
C ALA A 46 -7.20 -8.24 -4.72
N ASP A 47 -7.08 -9.10 -5.72
CA ASP A 47 -8.00 -10.21 -5.96
C ASP A 47 -7.18 -11.34 -6.57
N SER A 48 -6.95 -12.39 -5.80
CA SER A 48 -6.20 -13.58 -6.24
C SER A 48 -6.88 -14.33 -7.39
N GLN A 49 -8.18 -14.12 -7.63
CA GLN A 49 -8.90 -14.65 -8.79
C GLN A 49 -8.80 -13.74 -10.02
N LYS A 50 -8.36 -12.48 -9.86
CA LYS A 50 -8.10 -11.52 -10.94
C LYS A 50 -6.68 -10.96 -10.84
N PRO A 51 -5.66 -11.74 -11.25
CA PRO A 51 -4.25 -11.39 -11.06
C PRO A 51 -3.81 -10.10 -11.79
N THR A 52 -4.61 -9.58 -12.71
CA THR A 52 -4.39 -8.28 -13.37
C THR A 52 -4.71 -7.08 -12.49
N GLN A 53 -5.44 -7.27 -11.39
CA GLN A 53 -5.80 -6.23 -10.44
C GLN A 53 -4.74 -6.17 -9.33
N GLY A 54 -3.53 -5.78 -9.74
CA GLY A 54 -2.40 -5.61 -8.85
C GLY A 54 -1.71 -4.27 -9.10
N PHE A 55 -1.01 -3.79 -8.09
CA PHE A 55 -0.19 -2.59 -8.20
C PHE A 55 1.25 -2.97 -7.85
N VAL A 56 2.18 -2.24 -8.46
CA VAL A 56 3.61 -2.49 -8.36
C VAL A 56 4.28 -1.26 -7.79
N VAL A 57 5.20 -1.45 -6.86
CA VAL A 57 5.98 -0.37 -6.24
C VAL A 57 7.44 -0.78 -6.24
N GLY A 58 8.33 0.08 -6.72
CA GLY A 58 9.77 -0.13 -6.61
C GLY A 58 10.19 -0.22 -5.14
N ALA A 59 11.14 -1.11 -4.85
CA ALA A 59 11.65 -1.31 -3.50
C ALA A 59 12.16 -0.02 -2.85
N SER A 60 12.75 0.90 -3.64
CA SER A 60 13.28 2.17 -3.11
C SER A 60 12.21 3.10 -2.57
N PHE A 61 10.95 2.93 -2.98
CA PHE A 61 9.82 3.80 -2.61
C PHE A 61 8.95 3.23 -1.48
N LEU A 62 9.22 2.00 -1.01
CA LEU A 62 8.34 1.35 -0.04
C LEU A 62 8.34 2.03 1.33
N VAL A 63 9.49 2.53 1.78
CA VAL A 63 9.61 3.24 3.07
C VAL A 63 8.81 4.53 3.03
N GLU A 64 9.02 5.35 2.00
CA GLU A 64 8.27 6.59 1.77
C GLU A 64 6.77 6.32 1.69
N ARG A 65 6.36 5.32 0.90
CA ARG A 65 4.96 4.90 0.79
C ARG A 65 4.37 4.53 2.15
N SER A 66 5.09 3.75 2.97
CA SER A 66 4.61 3.38 4.31
C SER A 66 4.38 4.61 5.18
N LEU A 67 5.27 5.60 5.10
CA LEU A 67 5.15 6.84 5.87
C LEU A 67 3.95 7.65 5.42
N ASP A 68 3.73 7.78 4.11
CA ASP A 68 2.62 8.58 3.57
C ASP A 68 1.25 7.96 3.87
N ILE A 69 1.14 6.63 3.86
CA ILE A 69 -0.07 5.93 4.32
C ILE A 69 -0.30 6.21 5.80
N CYS A 70 0.75 6.16 6.63
CA CYS A 70 0.64 6.46 8.05
C CYS A 70 0.27 7.93 8.32
N LYS A 71 0.86 8.89 7.59
CA LYS A 71 0.51 10.33 7.65
C LYS A 71 -0.96 10.58 7.29
N SER A 72 -1.51 9.76 6.40
CA SER A 72 -2.92 9.82 5.99
C SER A 72 -3.88 9.24 7.03
N GLY A 73 -3.39 8.77 8.17
CA GLY A 73 -4.19 8.16 9.24
C GLY A 73 -4.50 6.67 9.02
N TYR A 74 -3.86 6.04 8.04
CA TYR A 74 -4.08 4.63 7.72
C TYR A 74 -2.92 3.74 8.17
N SER A 75 -3.20 2.45 8.37
CA SER A 75 -2.15 1.46 8.59
C SER A 75 -1.61 0.95 7.26
N ALA A 76 -0.33 0.59 7.20
CA ALA A 76 0.32 0.07 5.98
C ALA A 76 0.81 -1.38 6.15
N PRO A 77 -0.05 -2.34 6.59
CA PRO A 77 0.39 -3.70 6.90
C PRO A 77 1.03 -4.43 5.70
N MET A 78 0.46 -4.27 4.50
CA MET A 78 0.96 -4.92 3.28
C MET A 78 2.23 -4.27 2.79
N THR A 79 2.34 -2.94 2.89
CA THR A 79 3.61 -2.25 2.57
C THR A 79 4.71 -2.64 3.55
N ARG A 80 4.41 -2.78 4.86
CA ARG A 80 5.38 -3.27 5.85
C ARG A 80 5.81 -4.70 5.60
N GLN A 81 4.89 -5.56 5.18
CA GLN A 81 5.23 -6.92 4.77
C GLN A 81 6.14 -6.92 3.53
N ALA A 82 5.89 -6.05 2.55
CA ALA A 82 6.75 -5.87 1.39
C ALA A 82 8.17 -5.45 1.76
N ILE A 83 8.30 -4.48 2.68
CA ILE A 83 9.58 -4.01 3.23
C ILE A 83 10.33 -5.20 3.84
N ALA A 84 9.71 -5.94 4.76
CA ALA A 84 10.35 -7.07 5.43
C ALA A 84 10.83 -8.16 4.44
N LEU A 85 10.05 -8.43 3.39
CA LEU A 85 10.43 -9.38 2.34
C LEU A 85 11.65 -8.91 1.54
N ILE A 86 11.73 -7.62 1.22
CA ILE A 86 12.88 -7.03 0.51
C ILE A 86 14.11 -6.98 1.41
N GLU A 87 13.98 -6.56 2.66
CA GLU A 87 15.08 -6.53 3.62
C GLU A 87 15.68 -7.94 3.83
N GLY A 88 14.83 -8.96 3.90
CA GLY A 88 15.27 -10.36 3.93
C GLY A 88 16.03 -10.80 2.68
N LYS A 89 15.72 -10.25 1.50
CA LYS A 89 16.45 -10.52 0.25
C LYS A 89 17.76 -9.74 0.14
N LEU A 90 17.77 -8.48 0.59
CA LEU A 90 18.94 -7.62 0.53
C LEU A 90 19.95 -7.91 1.65
N GLY A 91 19.51 -8.53 2.75
CA GLY A 91 20.35 -8.73 3.94
C GLY A 91 20.66 -7.43 4.68
N ARG A 92 19.88 -6.37 4.43
CA ARG A 92 20.01 -5.05 5.08
C ARG A 92 18.64 -4.39 5.17
N GLN A 93 18.52 -3.43 6.08
CA GLN A 93 17.31 -2.61 6.20
C GLN A 93 17.17 -1.64 5.02
N LEU A 94 15.93 -1.37 4.63
CA LEU A 94 15.62 -0.27 3.74
C LEU A 94 15.63 1.01 4.56
N SER A 95 16.61 1.88 4.30
CA SER A 95 16.59 3.23 4.85
C SER A 95 15.71 4.12 3.99
N GLU A 96 15.21 5.21 4.58
CA GLU A 96 14.75 6.35 3.78
C GLU A 96 15.89 6.71 2.81
N ALA A 97 15.61 6.75 1.51
CA ALA A 97 16.51 7.40 0.57
C ALA A 97 16.41 8.89 0.90
N VAL A 98 17.44 9.42 1.58
CA VAL A 98 17.60 10.85 1.89
C VAL A 98 17.95 11.61 0.62
#